data_AF-A0A1H2SKM1-F1
#
_entry.id   AF-A0A1H2SKM1-F1
#
_cell.length_a   1.000
_cell.length_b   1.000
_cell.length_c   1.000
_cell.angle_alpha   90.00
_cell.angle_beta   90.00
_cell.angle_gamma   90.00
#
_symmetry.space_group_name_H-M   'P 1'
#
loop_
_entity.id
_entity.type
_entity.pdbx_description
1 polymer ?
#
loop_
_entity_poly.entity_id
_entity_poly.type
_entity_poly.pdbx_seq_one_letter_code
_entity_poly.pdbx_strand_id
1 'polypeptide(L)' 'MTAKNREPYQQAYYPPVPTGFTRYMRTSLVWQFYRFIVINLKILKLMMKAHTH' A
#
# COMPACT_ATOMS: atom_id res chain seq x y z
N MET A 1 19.12 -24.28 -40.25
CA MET A 1 18.19 -24.50 -39.12
C MET A 1 17.67 -23.14 -38.68
N THR A 2 16.46 -22.78 -39.09
CA THR A 2 15.88 -21.44 -38.85
C THR A 2 15.54 -21.30 -37.37
N ALA A 3 16.13 -20.31 -36.72
CA ALA A 3 15.86 -19.97 -35.33
C ALA A 3 14.36 -19.69 -35.15
N LYS A 4 13.68 -20.48 -34.32
CA LYS A 4 12.32 -20.18 -33.85
C LYS A 4 12.38 -18.85 -33.09
N ASN A 5 11.89 -17.77 -33.72
CA ASN A 5 11.63 -16.50 -33.05
C ASN A 5 10.68 -16.78 -31.89
N ARG A 6 11.17 -16.66 -30.65
CA ARG A 6 10.34 -16.76 -29.45
C ARG A 6 9.41 -15.56 -29.46
N GLU A 7 8.13 -15.81 -29.68
CA GLU A 7 7.03 -14.83 -29.58
C GLU A 7 7.27 -13.92 -28.36
N PRO A 8 7.37 -12.59 -28.54
CA PRO A 8 7.73 -11.68 -27.47
C PRO A 8 6.49 -11.46 -26.61
N TYR A 9 6.61 -11.80 -25.32
CA TYR A 9 5.64 -11.50 -24.28
C TYR A 9 4.30 -12.25 -24.42
N GLN A 10 4.31 -13.53 -24.02
CA GLN A 10 3.11 -14.11 -23.42
C GLN A 10 2.56 -13.11 -22.40
N GLN A 11 1.24 -12.90 -22.45
CA GLN A 11 0.42 -11.99 -21.67
C GLN A 11 0.71 -12.15 -20.16
N ALA A 12 1.81 -11.56 -19.73
CA ALA A 12 2.38 -11.74 -18.42
C ALA A 12 1.47 -11.01 -17.44
N TYR A 13 0.76 -11.81 -16.63
CA TYR A 13 0.29 -11.45 -15.31
C TYR A 13 -0.36 -10.06 -15.23
N TYR A 14 -1.67 -9.99 -15.51
CA TYR A 14 -2.46 -8.81 -15.20
C TYR A 14 -2.26 -8.51 -13.70
N PRO A 15 -1.76 -7.32 -13.30
CA PRO A 15 -1.73 -6.97 -11.90
C PRO A 15 -3.17 -7.08 -11.39
N PRO A 16 -3.43 -7.74 -10.26
CA PRO A 16 -4.77 -7.85 -9.72
C PRO A 16 -5.31 -6.43 -9.60
N VAL A 17 -6.29 -6.12 -10.45
CA VAL A 17 -6.88 -4.79 -10.52
C VAL A 17 -7.32 -4.48 -9.10
N PRO A 18 -6.81 -3.40 -8.47
CA PRO A 18 -7.08 -3.15 -7.07
C PRO A 18 -8.59 -3.13 -6.89
N THR A 19 -9.08 -4.13 -6.17
CA THR A 19 -10.49 -4.34 -5.90
C THR A 19 -11.05 -3.04 -5.32
N GLY A 20 -12.32 -2.70 -5.60
CA GLY A 20 -12.90 -1.41 -5.18
C GLY A 20 -12.65 -1.04 -3.70
N PHE A 21 -12.49 -2.06 -2.86
CA PHE A 21 -12.04 -1.96 -1.47
C PHE A 21 -10.65 -1.32 -1.28
N THR A 22 -9.61 -1.75 -2.00
CA THR A 22 -8.26 -1.12 -1.92
C THR A 22 -8.27 0.31 -2.42
N ARG A 23 -9.12 0.64 -3.40
CA ARG A 23 -9.31 2.01 -3.88
C ARG A 23 -10.05 2.87 -2.83
N TYR A 24 -11.08 2.33 -2.19
CA TYR A 24 -11.82 2.99 -1.11
C TYR A 24 -10.94 3.29 0.11
N MET A 25 -10.06 2.36 0.48
CA MET A 25 -9.05 2.58 1.51
C MET A 25 -8.00 3.64 1.12
N ARG A 26 -7.88 4.01 -0.15
CA ARG A 26 -6.97 5.09 -0.59
C ARG A 26 -7.68 6.43 -0.67
N THR A 27 -8.95 6.48 -1.05
CA THR A 27 -9.71 7.73 -1.26
C THR A 27 -10.53 8.20 -0.07
N SER A 28 -10.85 7.35 0.89
CA SER A 28 -11.71 7.76 2.02
C SER A 28 -10.99 8.74 2.95
N LEU A 29 -11.47 10.00 2.97
CA LEU A 29 -10.97 11.06 3.85
C LEU A 29 -11.09 10.67 5.34
N VAL A 30 -12.16 9.97 5.71
CA VAL A 30 -12.37 9.43 7.07
C VAL A 30 -11.25 8.48 7.47
N TRP A 31 -10.84 7.58 6.55
CA TRP A 31 -9.77 6.62 6.80
C TRP A 31 -8.37 7.24 6.77
N GLN A 32 -8.17 8.28 5.95
CA GLN A 32 -6.95 9.09 5.98
C GLN A 32 -6.82 9.82 7.32
N PHE A 33 -7.90 10.41 7.83
CA PHE A 33 -7.91 11.10 9.13
C PHE A 33 -7.69 10.13 10.30
N TYR A 34 -8.31 8.95 10.27
CA TYR A 34 -8.06 7.90 11.26
C TYR A 34 -6.58 7.49 11.30
N ARG A 35 -5.96 7.22 10.15
CA ARG A 35 -4.53 6.88 10.08
C ARG A 35 -3.63 8.01 10.56
N PHE A 36 -3.97 9.26 10.25
CA PHE A 36 -3.25 10.43 10.77
C PHE A 36 -3.29 10.48 12.30
N ILE A 37 -4.47 10.32 12.92
CA ILE A 37 -4.61 10.30 14.38
C ILE A 37 -3.79 9.15 14.98
N VAL A 38 -3.92 7.92 14.48
CA VAL A 38 -3.24 6.74 15.03
C VAL A 38 -1.72 6.90 15.00
N ILE A 39 -1.16 7.44 13.92
CA ILE A 39 0.29 7.69 13.80
C ILE A 39 0.73 8.73 14.82
N ASN A 40 0.02 9.87 14.91
CA ASN A 40 0.35 10.93 15.88
C ASN A 40 0.28 10.43 17.32
N LEU A 41 -0.75 9.64 17.68
CA LEU A 41 -0.88 9.04 19.00
C LEU A 41 0.24 8.03 19.31
N LYS A 42 0.67 7.24 18.33
CA LYS A 42 1.80 6.30 18.50
C LYS A 42 3.11 7.04 18.75
N ILE A 43 3.39 8.09 18.00
CA ILE A 43 4.59 8.91 18.16
C ILE A 43 4.57 9.62 19.52
N LEU A 44 3.43 10.21 19.89
CA LEU A 44 3.24 10.85 21.19
C LEU A 44 3.47 9.86 22.33
N LYS A 45 2.84 8.68 22.26
CA LYS A 45 3.02 7.61 23.27
C LYS A 45 4.48 7.15 23.37
N LEU A 46 5.19 7.05 22.25
CA LEU A 46 6.61 6.70 22.22
C LEU A 46 7.46 7.80 22.89
N MET A 47 7.24 9.07 22.55
CA MET A 47 7.93 10.20 23.17
C MET A 47 7.69 10.29 24.68
N MET A 48 6.45 10.10 25.13
CA MET A 48 6.11 10.08 26.55
C MET A 48 6.86 8.97 27.30
N LYS A 49 6.89 7.76 26.73
CA LYS A 49 7.66 6.63 27.30
C LYS A 49 9.16 6.90 27.33
N ALA A 50 9.70 7.59 26.33
CA ALA A 50 11.12 7.92 26.27
C ALA A 50 11.55 8.94 27.33
N HIS A 51 10.68 9.88 27.71
CA HIS A 51 11.01 10.91 28.72
C HIS A 51 10.82 10.47 30.17
N THR A 52 10.20 9.31 30.42
CA THR A 52 9.94 8.81 31.78
C THR A 52 10.98 7.75 32.21
N HIS A 53 12.13 7.68 31.52
CA HIS A 53 13.24 6.78 31.81
C HIS A 53 14.51 7.56 32.14
#